data_AF-A0A3A8MQM0-F1
#
_entry.id   AF-A0A3A8MQM0-F1
#
_cell.length_a   1.000
_cell.length_b   1.000
_cell.length_c   1.000
_cell.angle_alpha   90.00
_cell.angle_beta   90.00
_cell.angle_gamma   90.00
#
_symmetry.space_group_name_H-M   'P 1'
#
loop_
_entity.id
_entity.type
_entity.pdbx_description
1 polymer ?
#
loop_
_entity_poly.entity_id
_entity_poly.type
_entity_poly.pdbx_seq_one_letter_code
_entity_poly.pdbx_strand_id
1 'polypeptide(L)' 'ARLLACRSDAVWITPERAAGDDLAHGQLARLDTATSGTKEPVGLLRRSVATPSELASAFMELLTELAQTPI' A
#
# COMPACT_ATOMS: atom_id res chain seq x y z
N ALA A 1 0.63 -11.98 9.40
CA ALA A 1 1.90 -12.06 8.65
C ALA A 1 2.95 -11.11 9.23
N ARG A 2 2.73 -9.79 9.24
CA ARG A 2 3.65 -8.77 9.80
C ARG A 2 4.32 -9.18 11.13
N LEU A 3 3.53 -9.41 12.19
CA LEU A 3 4.05 -9.76 13.51
C LEU A 3 4.90 -11.05 13.54
N LEU A 4 4.62 -12.01 12.65
CA LEU A 4 5.42 -13.22 12.56
C LEU A 4 6.80 -12.89 11.99
N ALA A 5 6.87 -12.11 10.92
CA ALA A 5 8.13 -11.66 10.32
C ALA A 5 8.96 -10.77 11.25
N CYS A 6 8.33 -9.90 12.04
CA CYS A 6 9.06 -9.04 13.00
C CYS A 6 9.59 -9.80 14.22
N ARG A 7 9.12 -11.04 14.48
CA ARG A 7 9.41 -11.77 15.73
C ARG A 7 10.00 -13.16 15.51
N SER A 8 10.41 -13.47 14.28
CA SER A 8 11.01 -14.75 13.89
C SER A 8 11.82 -14.60 12.61
N ASP A 9 12.39 -15.70 12.13
CA ASP A 9 13.15 -15.75 10.88
C ASP A 9 12.25 -15.92 9.63
N ALA A 10 10.95 -15.66 9.76
CA ALA A 10 10.00 -15.80 8.67
C ALA A 10 10.13 -14.65 7.66
N VAL A 11 10.11 -15.00 6.37
CA VAL A 11 10.07 -14.02 5.27
C VAL A 11 8.62 -13.64 4.97
N TRP A 12 8.35 -12.33 4.86
CA TRP A 12 7.04 -11.81 4.47
C TRP A 12 7.11 -11.08 3.13
N ILE A 13 6.48 -11.66 2.11
CA ILE A 13 6.27 -11.00 0.81
C ILE A 13 5.02 -10.14 0.93
N THR A 14 5.16 -8.83 0.71
CA THR A 14 4.12 -7.84 0.96
C THR A 14 4.30 -6.62 0.07
N PRO A 15 3.24 -5.82 -0.19
CA PRO A 15 3.41 -4.52 -0.80
C PRO A 15 4.38 -3.65 0.01
N GLU A 16 5.27 -2.94 -0.68
CA GLU A 16 6.31 -2.11 -0.07
C GLU A 16 5.77 -1.14 0.99
N ARG A 17 4.61 -0.52 0.71
CA ARG A 17 3.93 0.39 1.65
C ARG A 17 3.54 -0.29 2.97
N ALA A 18 3.19 -1.57 2.97
CA ALA A 18 2.77 -2.29 4.18
C ALA A 18 3.93 -2.58 5.14
N ALA A 19 5.17 -2.62 4.62
CA ALA A 19 6.39 -2.78 5.43
C ALA A 19 7.12 -1.45 5.69
N GLY A 20 6.65 -0.33 5.13
CA GLY A 20 7.37 0.95 5.13
C GLY A 20 7.81 1.41 6.52
N ASP A 21 6.89 1.41 7.49
CA ASP A 21 7.21 1.80 8.86
C ASP A 21 8.24 0.86 9.50
N ASP A 22 8.08 -0.46 9.31
CA ASP A 22 8.99 -1.44 9.89
C ASP A 22 10.40 -1.32 9.29
N LEU A 23 10.49 -1.05 7.99
CA LEU A 23 11.74 -0.79 7.30
C LEU A 23 12.38 0.52 7.79
N ALA A 24 11.61 1.59 7.93
CA ALA A 24 12.09 2.89 8.40
C ALA A 24 12.62 2.85 9.84
N HIS A 25 12.01 2.01 10.70
CA HIS A 25 12.43 1.83 12.10
C HIS A 25 13.41 0.67 12.30
N GLY A 26 13.89 0.03 11.24
CA GLY A 26 14.84 -1.09 11.31
C GLY A 26 14.29 -2.38 11.94
N GLN A 27 12.96 -2.50 12.06
CA GLN A 27 12.27 -3.71 12.56
C GLN A 27 12.22 -4.83 11.51
N LEU A 28 12.24 -4.46 10.23
CA LEU A 28 12.42 -5.38 9.11
C LEU A 28 13.58 -4.90 8.24
N ALA A 29 14.17 -5.84 7.49
CA ALA A 29 15.17 -5.55 6.49
C ALA A 29 14.68 -6.03 5.11
N ARG A 30 15.03 -5.28 4.05
CA ARG A 30 14.72 -5.68 2.68
C ARG A 30 15.68 -6.78 2.24
N LEU A 31 15.14 -7.86 1.69
CA LEU A 31 15.92 -8.91 1.04
C LEU A 31 16.13 -8.56 -0.43
N ASP A 32 17.34 -8.80 -0.94
CA ASP A 32 17.66 -8.62 -2.36
C ASP A 32 17.09 -9.80 -3.15
N THR A 33 15.81 -9.71 -3.47
CA THR A 33 15.08 -10.73 -4.23
C THR A 33 14.26 -10.05 -5.30
N ALA A 34 14.37 -10.56 -6.53
CA ALA A 34 13.58 -10.07 -7.64
C ALA A 34 12.08 -10.31 -7.38
N THR A 35 11.32 -9.22 -7.30
CA THR A 35 9.84 -9.21 -7.17
C THR A 35 9.20 -8.58 -8.42
N SER A 36 9.88 -8.64 -9.56
CA SER A 36 9.40 -8.08 -10.82
C SER A 36 8.03 -8.64 -11.17
N GLY A 37 7.09 -7.75 -11.52
CA GLY A 37 5.74 -8.11 -11.94
C GLY A 37 4.67 -8.07 -10.83
N THR A 38 5.02 -7.79 -9.57
CA THR A 38 4.03 -7.70 -8.46
C THR A 38 3.51 -6.29 -8.19
N LYS A 39 3.81 -5.32 -9.07
CA LYS A 39 3.28 -3.95 -8.99
C LYS A 39 1.86 -3.93 -9.56
N GLU A 40 0.91 -4.39 -8.75
CA GLU A 40 -0.50 -4.32 -9.12
C GLU A 40 -1.06 -2.92 -8.81
N PRO A 41 -1.82 -2.30 -9.73
CA PRO A 41 -2.40 -0.99 -9.48
C PRO A 41 -3.45 -1.07 -8.37
N VAL A 42 -3.38 -0.14 -7.43
CA VAL A 42 -4.44 0.09 -6.44
C VAL A 42 -5.19 1.35 -6.81
N GLY A 43 -6.51 1.28 -6.85
CA GLY A 43 -7.37 2.39 -7.26
C GLY A 43 -8.70 2.42 -6.54
N LEU A 44 -9.52 3.41 -6.88
CA LEU A 44 -10.85 3.60 -6.32
C LEU A 44 -11.88 2.95 -7.24
N LEU A 45 -12.67 2.02 -6.69
CA LEU A 45 -13.77 1.40 -7.42
C LEU A 45 -15.07 2.13 -7.11
N ARG A 46 -15.80 2.50 -8.16
CA ARG A 46 -17.14 3.10 -8.07
C ARG A 46 -18.16 2.28 -8.82
N ARG A 47 -19.40 2.27 -8.32
CA ARG A 47 -20.54 1.73 -9.07
C ARG A 47 -20.88 2.69 -10.20
N SER A 48 -20.92 2.21 -11.44
CA SER A 48 -21.11 3.04 -12.64
C SER A 48 -22.46 3.77 -12.70
N VAL A 49 -23.52 3.16 -12.14
CA VAL A 49 -24.90 3.69 -12.19
C VAL A 49 -25.26 4.59 -11.01
N ALA A 50 -24.35 4.79 -10.05
CA ALA A 50 -24.61 5.63 -8.88
C ALA A 50 -23.81 6.93 -9.00
N THR A 51 -24.51 8.06 -8.87
CA THR A 51 -23.87 9.37 -8.73
C THR A 51 -23.32 9.48 -7.29
N PRO A 52 -22.01 9.72 -7.11
CA PRO A 52 -21.45 9.95 -5.78
C PRO A 52 -22.05 11.21 -5.17
N SER A 53 -22.20 11.24 -3.85
CA SER A 53 -22.49 12.50 -3.15
C SER A 53 -21.32 13.48 -3.32
N GLU A 54 -21.56 14.77 -3.12
CA GLU A 54 -20.50 15.78 -3.18
C GLU A 54 -19.33 15.46 -2.24
N LEU A 55 -19.64 15.02 -1.01
CA LEU A 55 -18.62 14.62 -0.04
C LEU A 55 -17.80 13.41 -0.50
N ALA A 56 -18.44 12.42 -1.14
CA ALA A 56 -17.74 11.27 -1.67
C ALA A 56 -16.81 11.66 -2.82
N SER A 57 -17.26 12.54 -3.72
CA SER A 57 -16.42 13.09 -4.80
C SER A 57 -15.20 13.83 -4.25
N ALA A 58 -15.41 14.75 -3.30
CA ALA A 58 -14.33 15.49 -2.66
C ALA A 58 -13.33 14.55 -1.96
N PHE A 59 -13.81 13.50 -1.28
CA PHE A 59 -12.94 12.53 -0.64
C PHE A 59 -12.09 11.74 -1.66
N MET A 60 -12.67 11.32 -2.78
CA MET A 60 -11.94 10.61 -3.84
C MET A 60 -10.88 11.49 -4.51
N GLU A 61 -11.16 12.79 -4.69
CA GLU A 61 -10.19 13.76 -5.20
C GLU A 61 -8.99 13.89 -4.25
N LEU A 62 -9.24 14.07 -2.94
CA LEU A 62 -8.19 14.14 -1.92
C LEU A 62 -7.35 12.85 -1.88
N LEU A 63 -7.97 11.68 -1.93
CA LEU A 63 -7.25 10.40 -1.96
C LEU A 63 -6.36 10.29 -3.20
N THR A 64 -6.83 10.77 -4.35
CA THR A 64 -6.08 10.74 -5.60
C THR A 64 -4.86 11.66 -5.54
N GLU A 65 -5.01 12.87 -4.99
CA GLU A 65 -3.92 13.82 -4.80
C GLU A 65 -2.84 13.25 -3.86
N LEU A 66 -3.25 12.72 -2.71
CA LEU A 66 -2.33 12.13 -1.73
C LEU A 66 -1.63 10.86 -2.26
N ALA A 67 -2.28 10.11 -3.15
CA ALA A 67 -1.69 8.91 -3.75
C ALA A 67 -0.60 9.22 -4.79
N GLN A 68 -0.57 10.42 -5.37
CA GLN A 68 0.42 10.84 -6.37
C GLN A 68 1.73 11.34 -5.76
N THR A 69 1.78 11.59 -4.46
CA THR A 69 3.00 12.05 -3.79
C THR A 69 4.03 10.91 -3.78
N PRO A 70 5.18 11.05 -4.48
CA PRO A 70 6.26 10.07 -4.40
C PRO A 70 6.82 10.04 -2.98
N ILE A 71 7.24 8.86 -2.52
CA ILE A 71 8.00 8.68 -1.28
C ILE A 71 9.46 8.99 -1.55
#